data_AF-A0A967BM41-F1
#
_entry.id   AF-A0A967BM41-F1
#
_cell.length_a   1.000
_cell.length_b   1.000
_cell.length_c   1.000
_cell.angle_alpha   90.00
_cell.angle_beta   90.00
_cell.angle_gamma   90.00
#
_symmetry.space_group_name_H-M   'P 1'
#
loop_
_entity.id
_entity.type
_entity.pdbx_description
1 polymer ?
#
loop_
_entity_poly.entity_id
_entity_poly.type
_entity_poly.pdbx_seq_one_letter_code
_entity_poly.pdbx_strand_id
1 'polypeptide(L)'
;IIDITHVDEVTESAEFINSKIVDSRGESTFSEGCLSIPGVEFEIKRPEFITVQYQKIDGSKHEQEFSGLYARAIQHEMDHLNGKLIIDRVTSIAKLRYKTQLKEIKENADYHYSDLLENNGATLL
;
A
#
# COMPACT_ATOMS: atom_id res chain seq x y z
N ILE A 1 -4.55 -3.73 -8.73
CA ILE A 1 -4.16 -3.03 -9.98
C ILE A 1 -3.08 -2.04 -9.59
N ILE A 2 -2.01 -1.95 -10.38
CA ILE A 2 -0.92 -0.99 -10.15
C ILE A 2 -0.65 -0.30 -11.48
N ASP A 3 -0.74 1.03 -11.47
CA ASP A 3 -0.48 1.89 -12.62
C ASP A 3 0.57 2.92 -12.24
N ILE A 4 1.72 2.86 -12.91
CA ILE A 4 2.83 3.81 -12.75
C ILE A 4 3.22 4.46 -14.09
N THR A 5 2.35 4.36 -15.09
CA THR A 5 2.63 4.82 -16.47
C THR A 5 2.90 6.32 -16.57
N HIS A 6 2.44 7.10 -15.59
CA HIS A 6 2.66 8.55 -15.52
C HIS A 6 3.98 8.96 -14.87
N VAL A 7 4.74 8.02 -14.29
CA VAL A 7 5.91 8.32 -13.46
C VAL A 7 7.15 7.49 -13.81
N ASP A 8 7.02 6.49 -14.69
CA ASP A 8 8.10 5.59 -15.09
C ASP A 8 7.94 5.17 -16.56
N GLU A 9 8.95 4.48 -17.13
CA GLU A 9 8.95 4.01 -18.53
C GLU A 9 7.98 2.83 -18.79
N VAL A 10 7.21 2.42 -17.79
CA VAL A 10 6.19 1.39 -17.91
C VAL A 10 5.02 1.91 -18.74
N THR A 11 4.61 1.17 -19.77
CA THR A 11 3.60 1.65 -20.74
C THR A 11 2.18 1.19 -20.43
N GLU A 12 2.00 0.25 -19.50
CA GLU A 12 0.68 -0.31 -19.16
C GLU A 12 0.54 -0.54 -17.65
N SER A 13 -0.69 -0.39 -17.14
CA SER A 13 -1.05 -0.84 -15.79
C SER A 13 -1.02 -2.37 -15.69
N ALA A 14 -0.66 -2.93 -14.54
CA ALA A 14 -0.74 -4.37 -14.31
C ALA A 14 -1.73 -4.77 -13.22
N GLU A 15 -2.25 -5.97 -13.41
CA GLU A 15 -3.15 -6.66 -12.52
C GLU A 15 -2.41 -7.81 -11.85
N PHE A 16 -2.47 -7.84 -10.52
CA PHE A 16 -1.85 -8.87 -9.70
C PHE A 16 -2.95 -9.55 -8.88
N ILE A 17 -3.30 -10.78 -9.26
CA ILE A 17 -4.30 -11.60 -8.56
C ILE A 17 -3.58 -12.74 -7.84
N ASN A 18 -3.98 -13.03 -6.59
CA ASN A 18 -3.39 -14.10 -5.77
C ASN A 18 -1.86 -14.04 -5.72
N SER A 19 -1.31 -12.83 -5.60
CA SER A 19 0.13 -12.59 -5.71
C SER A 19 0.88 -12.97 -4.43
N LYS A 20 2.13 -13.42 -4.61
CA LYS A 20 3.04 -13.75 -3.53
C LYS A 20 4.48 -13.40 -3.93
N ILE A 21 5.20 -12.74 -3.03
CA ILE A 21 6.66 -12.54 -3.16
C ILE A 21 7.33 -13.88 -2.81
N VAL A 22 8.10 -14.41 -3.74
CA VAL A 22 8.82 -15.69 -3.59
C VAL A 22 10.32 -15.51 -3.38
N ASP A 23 10.87 -14.36 -3.77
CA ASP A 23 12.23 -13.95 -3.46
C ASP A 23 12.32 -12.43 -3.29
N SER A 24 13.30 -11.95 -2.52
CA SER A 24 13.54 -10.52 -2.33
C SER A 24 14.98 -10.25 -1.94
N ARG A 25 15.56 -9.17 -2.47
CA ARG A 25 16.95 -8.78 -2.16
C ARG A 25 17.18 -7.29 -2.31
N GLY A 26 18.34 -6.86 -1.83
CA GLY A 26 18.70 -5.45 -1.80
C GLY A 26 17.79 -4.66 -0.86
N GLU A 27 18.00 -3.35 -0.82
CA GLU A 27 17.28 -2.49 0.10
C GLU A 27 17.29 -1.05 -0.42
N SER A 28 16.14 -0.39 -0.34
CA SER A 28 16.01 1.04 -0.60
C SER A 28 15.09 1.73 0.39
N THR A 29 15.35 3.02 0.59
CA THR A 29 14.53 3.90 1.44
C THR A 29 13.97 5.00 0.56
N PHE A 30 12.65 5.17 0.59
CA PHE A 30 11.92 6.20 -0.16
C PHE A 30 10.81 6.80 0.70
N SER A 31 10.46 8.05 0.44
CA SER A 31 9.21 8.65 0.93
C SER A 31 8.02 7.95 0.26
N GLU A 32 7.10 7.44 1.06
CA GLU A 32 5.86 6.83 0.61
C GLU A 32 4.65 7.51 1.28
N GLY A 33 3.64 7.80 0.47
CA GLY A 33 2.29 8.15 0.95
C GLY A 33 1.33 6.97 0.81
N CYS A 34 0.16 7.09 1.41
CA CYS A 34 -0.95 6.14 1.25
C CYS A 34 -2.26 6.92 1.16
N LEU A 35 -3.13 6.59 0.20
CA LEU A 35 -4.44 7.24 0.09
C LEU A 35 -5.33 7.00 1.32
N SER A 36 -5.12 5.88 2.02
CA SER A 36 -5.81 5.57 3.28
C SER A 36 -5.32 6.40 4.47
N ILE A 37 -4.19 7.11 4.34
CA ILE A 37 -3.59 7.97 5.38
C ILE A 37 -3.19 9.30 4.70
N PRO A 38 -4.18 10.14 4.34
CA PRO A 38 -3.95 11.29 3.48
C PRO A 38 -3.09 12.35 4.17
N GLY A 39 -2.26 13.05 3.38
CA GLY A 39 -1.48 14.20 3.84
C GLY A 39 -0.28 13.86 4.72
N VAL A 40 0.09 12.57 4.81
CA VAL A 40 1.28 12.13 5.56
C VAL A 40 2.13 11.21 4.68
N GLU A 41 3.42 11.49 4.65
CA GLU A 41 4.42 10.64 4.00
C GLU A 41 5.44 10.15 5.01
N PHE A 42 5.95 8.94 4.79
CA PHE A 42 6.91 8.28 5.66
C PHE A 42 8.11 7.78 4.86
N GLU A 43 9.30 7.90 5.45
CA GLU A 43 10.50 7.24 4.93
C GLU A 43 10.41 5.73 5.22
N ILE A 44 10.16 4.93 4.19
CA ILE A 44 9.95 3.49 4.31
C ILE A 44 11.09 2.72 3.64
N LYS A 45 11.63 1.77 4.40
CA LYS A 45 12.63 0.82 3.91
C LYS A 45 11.96 -0.44 3.34
N ARG A 46 12.33 -0.83 2.13
CA ARG A 46 11.83 -2.05 1.45
C ARG A 46 12.96 -2.74 0.68
N PRO A 47 12.83 -4.05 0.43
CA PRO A 47 13.57 -4.72 -0.63
C PRO A 47 13.52 -3.95 -1.95
N GLU A 48 14.69 -3.75 -2.56
CA GLU A 48 14.82 -3.06 -3.84
C GLU A 48 14.36 -3.94 -5.01
N PHE A 49 14.60 -5.24 -4.91
CA PHE A 49 14.19 -6.24 -5.89
C PHE A 49 13.27 -7.27 -5.24
N ILE A 50 12.21 -7.64 -5.94
CA ILE A 50 11.29 -8.70 -5.54
C ILE A 50 10.98 -9.61 -6.73
N THR A 51 10.85 -10.91 -6.50
CA THR A 51 10.26 -11.84 -7.47
C THR A 51 8.86 -12.20 -7.00
N VAL A 52 7.88 -11.99 -7.87
CA VAL A 52 6.45 -12.16 -7.54
C VAL A 52 5.86 -13.23 -8.42
N GLN A 53 5.23 -14.23 -7.80
CA GLN A 53 4.28 -15.12 -8.46
C GLN A 53 2.88 -14.50 -8.39
N TYR A 54 2.16 -14.43 -9.51
CA TYR A 54 0.82 -13.85 -9.56
C TYR A 54 0.01 -14.44 -10.71
N GLN A 55 -1.30 -14.14 -10.71
CA GLN A 55 -2.23 -14.48 -11.78
C GLN A 55 -2.74 -13.21 -12.46
N LYS A 56 -3.04 -13.29 -13.76
CA LYS A 56 -3.82 -12.27 -14.48
C LYS A 56 -5.31 -12.60 -14.44
N ILE A 57 -6.15 -11.70 -14.95
CA ILE A 57 -7.61 -11.86 -14.99
C ILE A 57 -8.07 -13.17 -15.67
N ASP A 58 -7.29 -13.66 -16.64
CA ASP A 58 -7.54 -14.92 -17.36
C ASP A 58 -7.12 -16.18 -16.57
N GLY A 59 -6.55 -16.01 -15.37
CA GLY A 59 -6.04 -17.09 -14.53
C GLY A 59 -4.64 -17.59 -14.91
N SER A 60 -4.01 -17.04 -15.94
CA SER A 60 -2.64 -17.39 -16.32
C SER A 60 -1.67 -17.03 -15.21
N LYS A 61 -0.74 -17.95 -14.91
CA LYS A 61 0.27 -17.77 -13.86
C LYS A 61 1.54 -17.16 -14.43
N HIS A 62 2.09 -16.20 -13.72
CA HIS A 62 3.32 -15.49 -14.05
C HIS A 62 4.25 -15.50 -12.84
N GLU A 63 5.56 -15.54 -13.11
CA GLU A 63 6.62 -15.30 -12.13
C GLU A 63 7.59 -14.30 -12.74
N GLN A 64 7.75 -13.15 -12.09
CA GLN A 64 8.54 -12.06 -12.65
C GLN A 64 9.24 -11.27 -11.54
N GLU A 65 10.45 -10.82 -11.85
CA GLU A 65 11.20 -9.88 -11.01
C GLU A 65 10.80 -8.44 -11.32
N PHE A 66 10.67 -7.65 -10.25
CA PHE A 66 10.38 -6.22 -10.30
C PHE A 66 11.40 -5.46 -9.44
N SER A 67 11.66 -4.20 -9.81
CA SER A 67 12.50 -3.27 -9.05
C SER A 67 11.92 -1.85 -9.06
N GLY A 68 12.62 -0.91 -8.41
CA GLY A 68 12.28 0.52 -8.43
C GLY A 68 10.89 0.84 -7.89
N LEU A 69 10.22 1.82 -8.52
CA LEU A 69 8.88 2.27 -8.09
C LEU A 69 7.84 1.16 -8.21
N TYR A 70 7.95 0.29 -9.21
CA TYR A 70 6.99 -0.78 -9.41
C TYR A 70 7.07 -1.86 -8.32
N ALA A 71 8.28 -2.30 -7.98
CA ALA A 71 8.48 -3.19 -6.83
C ALA A 71 7.98 -2.57 -5.53
N ARG A 72 8.17 -1.26 -5.34
CA ARG A 72 7.71 -0.55 -4.15
C ARG A 72 6.18 -0.52 -4.07
N ALA A 73 5.51 -0.14 -5.15
CA ALA A 73 4.05 -0.13 -5.23
C ALA A 73 3.47 -1.54 -4.99
N ILE A 74 4.04 -2.58 -5.59
CA ILE A 74 3.61 -3.97 -5.35
C ILE A 74 3.71 -4.32 -3.86
N GLN A 75 4.84 -4.02 -3.22
CA GLN A 75 5.02 -4.31 -1.80
C GLN A 75 4.05 -3.52 -0.90
N HIS A 76 3.73 -2.27 -1.25
CA HIS A 76 2.75 -1.45 -0.54
C HIS A 76 1.35 -2.05 -0.62
N GLU A 77 0.87 -2.36 -1.83
CA GLU A 77 -0.46 -2.94 -2.01
C GLU A 77 -0.56 -4.36 -1.41
N MET A 78 0.53 -5.13 -1.46
CA MET A 78 0.58 -6.43 -0.77
C MET A 78 0.51 -6.31 0.75
N ASP A 79 0.98 -5.22 1.36
CA ASP A 79 0.77 -4.99 2.79
C ASP A 79 -0.72 -4.85 3.11
N HIS A 80 -1.47 -4.11 2.27
CA HIS A 80 -2.91 -3.99 2.41
C HIS A 80 -3.62 -5.34 2.33
N LEU A 81 -3.22 -6.21 1.41
CA LEU A 81 -3.75 -7.59 1.32
C LEU A 81 -3.47 -8.41 2.60
N ASN A 82 -2.44 -8.05 3.36
CA ASN A 82 -2.09 -8.67 4.64
C ASN A 82 -2.58 -7.88 5.86
N GLY A 83 -3.46 -6.89 5.67
CA GLY A 83 -4.00 -6.06 6.75
C GLY A 83 -2.97 -5.16 7.44
N LYS A 84 -1.85 -4.86 6.77
CA LYS A 84 -0.80 -3.97 7.27
C LYS A 84 -0.93 -2.61 6.60
N LEU A 85 -0.80 -1.55 7.39
CA LEU A 85 -0.73 -0.19 6.89
C LEU A 85 0.72 0.27 6.80
N ILE A 86 0.98 1.28 5.98
CA ILE A 86 2.31 1.89 5.85
C ILE A 86 2.88 2.34 7.21
N ILE A 87 2.02 2.86 8.11
CA ILE A 87 2.42 3.25 9.46
C ILE A 87 2.97 2.10 10.29
N ASP A 88 2.60 0.85 10.00
CA ASP A 88 3.09 -0.32 10.74
C ASP A 88 4.56 -0.62 10.44
N ARG A 89 5.09 -0.08 9.34
CA ARG A 89 6.51 -0.19 8.97
C ARG A 89 7.38 0.91 9.59
N VAL A 90 6.76 1.92 10.19
CA VAL A 90 7.46 3.06 10.79
C VAL A 90 7.81 2.73 12.25
N THR A 91 9.04 3.08 12.68
CA THR A 91 9.44 2.88 14.08
C THR A 91 8.59 3.74 15.02
N SER A 92 8.32 3.26 16.23
CA SER A 92 7.50 4.00 17.21
C SER A 92 8.01 5.43 17.48
N ILE A 93 9.33 5.62 17.46
CA ILE A 93 9.97 6.94 17.63
C ILE A 93 9.64 7.85 16.44
N ALA A 94 9.74 7.34 15.21
CA ALA A 94 9.42 8.10 14.02
C ALA A 94 7.92 8.45 13.94
N LYS A 95 7.02 7.55 14.38
CA LYS A 95 5.57 7.82 14.45
C LYS A 95 5.22 9.01 15.35
N LEU A 96 6.01 9.30 16.39
CA LEU A 96 5.75 10.45 17.28
C LEU A 96 5.72 11.79 16.54
N ARG A 97 6.50 11.91 15.45
CA ARG A 97 6.54 13.14 14.62
C ARG A 97 5.19 13.43 13.97
N TYR A 98 4.41 12.39 13.69
CA TYR A 98 3.14 12.47 12.97
C TYR A 98 1.93 12.24 13.89
N LYS A 99 2.14 12.21 15.21
CA LYS A 99 1.11 11.83 16.20
C LYS A 99 -0.16 12.67 16.07
N THR A 100 -0.03 13.98 15.88
CA THR A 100 -1.18 14.89 15.74
C THR A 100 -1.96 14.60 14.46
N GLN A 101 -1.28 14.52 13.32
CA GLN A 101 -1.91 14.23 12.02
C GLN A 101 -2.61 12.86 12.03
N LEU A 102 -1.95 11.83 12.58
CA LEU A 102 -2.53 10.49 12.69
C LEU A 102 -3.76 10.45 13.61
N LYS A 103 -3.76 11.26 14.68
CA LYS A 103 -4.91 11.40 15.56
C LYS A 103 -6.09 12.04 14.83
N GLU A 104 -5.85 13.14 14.11
CA GLU A 104 -6.87 13.83 13.32
C GLU A 104 -7.47 12.94 12.23
N ILE A 105 -6.63 12.19 11.50
CA ILE A 105 -7.11 11.23 10.48
C ILE A 105 -8.02 10.18 11.11
N LYS A 106 -7.65 9.65 12.28
CA LYS A 106 -8.47 8.67 13.00
C LYS A 106 -9.80 9.27 13.45
N GLU A 107 -9.79 10.44 14.07
CA GLU A 107 -11.00 11.11 14.54
C GLU A 107 -11.96 11.43 13.39
N ASN A 108 -11.43 11.86 12.23
CA ASN A 108 -12.24 12.10 11.03
C ASN A 108 -12.83 10.79 10.47
N ALA A 109 -12.06 9.71 10.43
CA ALA A 109 -12.54 8.40 9.99
C ALA A 109 -13.67 7.87 10.91
N ASP A 110 -13.49 7.99 12.23
CA ASP A 110 -14.49 7.59 13.22
C ASP A 110 -15.78 8.43 13.09
N TYR A 111 -15.65 9.75 12.88
CA TYR A 111 -16.79 10.64 12.64
C TYR A 111 -17.56 10.26 11.37
N HIS A 112 -16.87 10.08 10.24
CA HIS A 112 -17.50 9.65 8.99
C HIS A 112 -18.21 8.30 9.13
N TYR A 113 -17.64 7.38 9.89
CA TYR A 113 -18.28 6.11 10.17
C TYR A 113 -19.55 6.27 11.01
N SER A 114 -19.53 7.08 12.07
CA SER A 114 -20.73 7.38 12.87
C SER A 114 -21.83 8.06 12.03
N ASP A 115 -21.48 9.00 11.17
CA ASP A 115 -22.43 9.69 10.29
C ASP A 115 -23.09 8.73 9.28
N LEU A 116 -22.33 7.77 8.73
CA LEU A 116 -22.88 6.70 7.87
C LEU A 116 -23.90 5.81 8.61
N LEU A 117 -23.64 5.50 9.89
CA LEU A 117 -24.54 4.68 10.71
C LEU A 117 -25.81 5.45 11.12
N GLU A 118 -25.67 6.72 11.50
CA GLU A 118 -26.76 7.53 12.04
C GLU A 118 -27.66 8.11 10.94
N ASN A 119 -27.09 8.51 9.79
CA ASN A 119 -27.83 9.28 8.78
C ASN A 119 -28.06 8.56 7.45
N ASN A 120 -27.39 7.42 7.18
CA ASN A 120 -27.52 6.71 5.90
C ASN A 120 -28.10 5.29 5.99
N GLY A 121 -28.59 4.86 7.17
CA GLY A 121 -29.34 3.60 7.32
C GLY A 121 -28.55 2.32 7.00
N ALA A 122 -27.22 2.39 7.00
CA ALA A 122 -26.36 1.24 6.78
C ALA A 122 -26.44 0.28 7.98
N THR A 123 -27.32 -0.71 7.90
CA THR A 123 -27.40 -1.80 8.87
C THR A 123 -26.27 -2.79 8.56
N LEU A 124 -25.40 -3.07 9.53
CA LEU A 124 -24.39 -4.14 9.39
C LEU A 124 -25.12 -5.49 9.23
N LEU A 125 -24.86 -6.18 8.11
CA LEU A 125 -25.19 -7.59 7.89
C LEU A 125 -24.29 -8.51 8.74
#